data_AF-A0A9W4KZP2-F1
#
_entry.id   AF-A0A9W4KZP2-F1
#
_cell.length_a   1.000
_cell.length_b   1.000
_cell.length_c   1.000
_cell.angle_alpha   90.00
_cell.angle_beta   90.00
_cell.angle_gamma   90.00
#
_symmetry.space_group_name_H-M   'P 1'
#
loop_
_entity.id
_entity.type
_entity.pdbx_description
1 polymer ?
#
loop_
_entity_poly.entity_id
_entity_poly.type
_entity_poly.pdbx_seq_one_letter_code
_entity_poly.pdbx_strand_id
1 'polypeptide(L)'
;MKAFRDIILKAFRFKNRKKGARQIKMTLAGQFNIVYNLKRIRRIMGKYNIICPFRKANPYKRMMKATQEHRVLPNLLNREFKQDIPYKVLITDITYLFYGNRQKAYLSTFKDASTNEILAYHVSALHQPIQKQQNLHMES
;
A
#
# COMPACT_ATOMS: atom_id res chain seq x y z
N MET A 1 6.82 39.78 -17.30
CA MET A 1 6.91 38.39 -16.76
C MET A 1 6.42 38.21 -15.31
N LYS A 2 6.40 39.24 -14.44
CA LYS A 2 5.96 39.12 -13.03
C LYS A 2 4.47 38.73 -12.86
N ALA A 3 3.57 39.27 -13.69
CA ALA A 3 2.13 39.01 -13.60
C ALA A 3 1.72 37.51 -13.60
N PHE A 4 2.40 36.66 -14.38
CA PHE A 4 2.08 35.23 -14.44
C PHE A 4 2.43 34.46 -13.16
N ARG A 5 3.47 34.90 -12.45
CA ARG A 5 3.86 34.32 -11.16
C ARG A 5 2.75 34.54 -10.14
N ASP A 6 2.20 35.75 -10.09
CA ASP A 6 1.24 36.14 -9.07
C ASP A 6 -0.10 35.41 -9.25
N ILE A 7 -0.52 35.16 -10.50
CA ILE A 7 -1.66 34.28 -10.83
C ILE A 7 -1.42 32.85 -10.32
N ILE A 8 -0.24 32.28 -10.57
CA ILE A 8 0.12 30.93 -10.12
C ILE A 8 0.17 30.86 -8.59
N LEU A 9 0.70 31.89 -7.92
CA LEU A 9 0.75 31.98 -6.47
C LEU A 9 -0.66 32.11 -5.86
N LYS A 10 -1.55 32.90 -6.48
CA LYS A 10 -2.95 33.02 -6.07
C LYS A 10 -3.65 31.66 -6.13
N ALA A 11 -3.50 30.92 -7.23
CA ALA A 11 -4.05 29.58 -7.37
C ALA A 11 -3.40 28.55 -6.40
N PHE A 12 -2.08 28.67 -6.17
CA PHE A 12 -1.37 27.81 -5.23
C PHE A 12 -1.87 28.01 -3.79
N ARG A 13 -2.09 29.26 -3.36
CA ARG A 13 -2.58 29.63 -2.02
C ARG A 13 -4.09 29.50 -1.83
N PHE A 14 -4.87 29.40 -2.92
CA PHE A 14 -6.33 29.26 -2.87
C PHE A 14 -6.78 28.17 -1.87
N LYS A 15 -7.71 28.46 -0.96
CA LYS A 15 -8.17 27.52 0.09
C LYS A 15 -7.08 26.99 1.04
N ASN A 16 -5.89 27.59 1.11
CA ASN A 16 -4.78 27.24 2.02
C ASN A 16 -4.32 25.77 2.00
N ARG A 17 -4.57 25.03 0.90
CA ARG A 17 -4.06 23.66 0.71
C ARG A 17 -2.87 23.65 -0.23
N LYS A 18 -1.87 22.82 0.07
CA LYS A 18 -0.71 22.61 -0.82
C LYS A 18 -1.18 22.01 -2.15
N LYS A 19 -0.71 22.56 -3.28
CA LYS A 19 -1.13 22.11 -4.62
C LYS A 19 0.04 21.78 -5.52
N GLY A 20 -0.07 20.68 -6.26
CA GLY A 20 0.81 20.39 -7.39
C GLY A 20 0.37 21.09 -8.68
N ALA A 21 1.19 21.02 -9.73
CA ALA A 21 0.93 21.67 -11.02
C ALA A 21 -0.46 21.33 -11.62
N ARG A 22 -0.93 20.08 -11.49
CA ARG A 22 -2.25 19.66 -11.99
C ARG A 22 -3.40 20.31 -11.23
N GLN A 23 -3.29 20.39 -9.90
CA GLN A 23 -4.29 21.05 -9.06
C GLN A 23 -4.31 22.56 -9.29
N ILE A 24 -3.14 23.17 -9.53
CA ILE A 24 -3.06 24.59 -9.95
C ILE A 24 -3.80 24.79 -11.27
N LYS A 25 -3.59 23.92 -12.28
CA LYS A 25 -4.32 23.98 -13.56
C LYS A 25 -5.84 23.90 -13.35
N MET A 26 -6.30 22.95 -12.53
CA MET A 26 -7.74 22.80 -12.22
C MET A 26 -8.31 24.02 -11.48
N THR A 27 -7.55 24.57 -10.53
CA THR A 27 -7.96 25.76 -9.77
C THR A 27 -8.04 26.99 -10.69
N LEU A 28 -7.08 27.15 -11.59
CA LEU A 28 -7.08 28.24 -12.57
C LEU A 28 -8.29 28.16 -13.50
N ALA A 29 -8.58 26.97 -14.05
CA ALA A 29 -9.73 26.78 -14.92
C ALA A 29 -11.06 26.98 -14.17
N GLY A 30 -11.23 26.38 -12.99
CA GLY A 30 -12.52 26.36 -12.30
C GLY A 30 -12.82 27.55 -11.38
N GLN A 31 -11.84 28.39 -11.03
CA GLN A 31 -12.04 29.52 -10.10
C GLN A 31 -11.65 30.87 -10.69
N PHE A 32 -10.72 30.87 -11.65
CA PHE A 32 -10.23 32.09 -12.28
C PHE A 32 -10.55 32.17 -13.76
N ASN A 33 -11.20 31.15 -14.33
CA ASN A 33 -11.49 31.00 -15.76
C ASN A 33 -10.25 31.18 -16.66
N ILE A 34 -9.07 30.81 -16.14
CA ILE A 34 -7.79 30.91 -16.85
C ILE A 34 -7.33 29.51 -17.26
N VAL A 35 -7.14 29.31 -18.56
CA VAL A 35 -6.63 28.04 -19.10
C VAL A 35 -5.15 28.18 -19.46
N TYR A 36 -4.29 27.56 -18.65
CA TYR A 36 -2.87 27.43 -18.97
C TYR A 36 -2.45 25.99 -19.27
N ASN A 37 -1.50 25.85 -20.20
CA ASN A 37 -0.82 24.59 -20.43
C ASN A 37 -0.05 24.16 -19.18
N LEU A 38 -0.14 22.88 -18.84
CA LEU A 38 0.54 22.28 -17.70
C LEU A 38 2.08 22.46 -17.78
N LYS A 39 2.67 22.44 -18.98
CA LYS A 39 4.11 22.70 -19.18
C LYS A 39 4.50 24.10 -18.73
N ARG A 40 3.68 25.12 -19.06
CA ARG A 40 3.89 26.52 -18.65
C ARG A 40 3.80 26.67 -17.13
N ILE A 41 2.79 26.05 -16.51
CA ILE A 41 2.63 26.05 -15.04
C ILE A 41 3.86 25.44 -14.37
N ARG A 42 4.34 24.28 -14.85
CA ARG A 42 5.57 23.64 -14.32
C ARG A 42 6.80 24.53 -14.47
N ARG A 43 6.98 25.18 -15.63
CA ARG A 43 8.11 26.09 -15.87
C ARG A 43 8.10 27.28 -14.90
N ILE A 44 6.93 27.86 -14.64
CA ILE A 44 6.79 28.97 -13.67
C ILE A 44 7.02 28.47 -12.25
N MET A 45 6.44 27.33 -11.88
CA MET A 45 6.67 26.72 -10.56
C MET A 45 8.16 26.46 -10.30
N GLY A 46 8.88 25.91 -11.29
CA GLY A 46 10.33 25.69 -11.21
C GLY A 46 11.11 27.00 -11.12
N LYS A 47 10.80 27.99 -11.97
CA LYS A 47 11.49 29.30 -11.98
C LYS A 47 11.38 30.05 -10.65
N TYR A 48 10.26 29.91 -9.93
CA TYR A 48 10.00 30.61 -8.68
C TYR A 48 10.01 29.71 -7.44
N ASN A 49 10.59 28.52 -7.55
CA ASN A 49 10.73 27.56 -6.46
C ASN A 49 9.41 27.22 -5.71
N ILE A 50 8.30 27.18 -6.45
CA ILE A 50 6.97 26.83 -5.91
C ILE A 50 6.86 25.31 -5.85
N ILE A 51 7.17 24.72 -4.70
CA ILE A 51 7.22 23.27 -4.51
C ILE A 51 5.99 22.77 -3.74
N CYS A 52 5.42 21.65 -4.21
CA CYS A 52 4.41 20.90 -3.47
C CYS A 52 5.10 19.84 -2.57
N PRO A 53 4.96 19.92 -1.23
CA PRO A 53 5.67 19.04 -0.30
C PRO A 53 5.26 17.56 -0.40
N PHE A 54 4.01 17.27 -0.79
CA PHE A 54 3.44 15.92 -0.75
C PHE A 54 3.96 14.96 -1.84
N ARG A 55 4.72 15.43 -2.84
CA ARG A 55 5.28 14.57 -3.89
C ARG A 55 6.72 14.11 -3.62
N LYS A 56 7.26 14.35 -2.43
CA LYS A 56 8.53 13.74 -2.05
C LYS A 56 8.27 12.26 -1.75
N ALA A 57 9.05 11.37 -2.38
CA ALA A 57 9.06 9.97 -2.02
C ALA A 57 9.35 9.87 -0.51
N ASN A 58 8.54 9.10 0.22
CA ASN A 58 8.71 8.94 1.66
C ASN A 58 10.14 8.39 1.94
N PRO A 59 11.02 9.14 2.63
CA PRO A 59 12.40 8.73 2.86
C PRO A 59 12.48 7.40 3.64
N TYR A 60 11.56 7.16 4.56
CA TYR A 60 11.47 5.91 5.32
C TYR A 60 11.22 4.71 4.40
N LYS A 61 10.30 4.84 3.42
CA LYS A 61 10.05 3.78 2.42
C LYS A 61 11.25 3.51 1.51
N ARG A 62 12.10 4.51 1.26
CA ARG A 62 13.35 4.33 0.51
C ARG A 62 14.41 3.63 1.34
N MET A 63 14.50 3.96 2.63
CA MET A 63 15.43 3.35 3.57
C MET A 63 15.10 1.87 3.78
N MET A 64 13.84 1.51 4.05
CA MET A 64 13.39 0.11 4.19
C MET A 64 13.73 -0.76 2.97
N LYS A 65 13.69 -0.19 1.75
CA LYS A 65 14.12 -0.90 0.52
C LYS A 65 15.63 -1.08 0.44
N ALA A 66 16.40 -0.14 0.99
CA ALA A 66 17.86 -0.16 0.99
C ALA A 66 18.43 -1.09 2.06
N THR A 67 17.77 -1.22 3.21
CA THR A 67 18.24 -2.05 4.34
C THR A 67 18.10 -3.56 4.11
N GLN A 68 17.48 -4.01 3.01
CA GLN A 68 17.26 -5.44 2.70
C GLN A 68 16.60 -6.28 3.81
N GLU A 69 15.96 -5.69 4.83
CA GLU A 69 15.25 -6.43 5.89
C GLU A 69 14.19 -7.39 5.32
N HIS A 70 13.67 -7.08 4.12
CA HIS A 70 12.96 -8.01 3.27
C HIS A 70 13.91 -8.60 2.22
N ARG A 71 14.68 -9.63 2.61
CA ARG A 71 15.42 -10.45 1.64
C ARG A 71 14.37 -11.03 0.67
N VAL A 72 14.39 -10.56 -0.57
CA VAL A 72 13.50 -11.10 -1.62
C VAL A 72 13.93 -12.54 -1.85
N LEU A 73 13.21 -13.48 -1.24
CA LEU A 73 13.37 -14.89 -1.52
C LEU A 73 12.77 -15.19 -2.90
N PRO A 74 13.38 -16.11 -3.67
CA PRO A 74 12.79 -16.53 -4.93
C PRO A 74 11.39 -17.12 -4.68
N ASN A 75 10.43 -16.74 -5.52
CA ASN A 75 9.08 -17.32 -5.48
C ASN A 75 9.14 -18.75 -6.04
N LEU A 76 9.36 -19.73 -5.17
CA LEU A 76 9.44 -21.14 -5.56
C LEU A 76 8.10 -21.71 -6.04
N LEU A 77 6.97 -21.12 -5.60
CA LEU A 77 5.63 -21.63 -5.88
C LEU A 77 5.09 -21.17 -7.25
N ASN A 78 5.52 -20.01 -7.75
CA ASN A 78 5.10 -19.46 -9.05
C ASN A 78 3.58 -19.46 -9.33
N ARG A 79 2.75 -19.39 -8.28
CA ARG A 79 1.27 -19.50 -8.33
C ARG A 79 0.74 -20.87 -8.80
N GLU A 80 1.57 -21.91 -8.79
CA GLU A 80 1.20 -23.29 -9.08
C GLU A 80 0.66 -23.97 -7.81
N PHE A 81 -0.57 -23.61 -7.42
CA PHE A 81 -1.19 -24.09 -6.18
C PHE A 81 -1.76 -25.50 -6.28
N LYS A 82 -2.21 -25.91 -7.48
CA LYS A 82 -2.74 -27.26 -7.73
C LYS A 82 -1.64 -28.11 -8.34
N GLN A 83 -0.99 -28.92 -7.50
CA GLN A 83 0.09 -29.82 -7.91
C GLN A 83 -0.33 -31.29 -7.85
N ASP A 84 -1.63 -31.56 -7.66
CA ASP A 84 -2.29 -32.88 -7.54
C ASP A 84 -1.65 -33.83 -6.51
N ILE A 85 -0.81 -33.29 -5.63
CA ILE A 85 -0.14 -33.99 -4.53
C ILE A 85 -0.62 -33.35 -3.22
N PRO A 86 -1.47 -34.04 -2.44
CA PRO A 86 -1.91 -33.57 -1.13
C PRO A 86 -0.74 -33.28 -0.19
N TYR A 87 -0.90 -32.30 0.71
CA TYR A 87 0.07 -31.91 1.74
C TYR A 87 1.40 -31.30 1.22
N LYS A 88 1.56 -31.13 -0.10
CA LYS A 88 2.78 -30.56 -0.70
C LYS A 88 2.91 -29.05 -0.48
N VAL A 89 1.78 -28.33 -0.56
CA VAL A 89 1.74 -26.88 -0.41
C VAL A 89 0.63 -26.52 0.57
N LEU A 90 1.02 -25.97 1.71
CA LEU A 90 0.09 -25.49 2.73
C LEU A 90 -0.05 -23.98 2.63
N ILE A 91 -1.30 -23.52 2.62
CA ILE A 91 -1.67 -22.12 2.61
C ILE A 91 -2.18 -21.75 4.01
N THR A 92 -1.75 -20.60 4.50
CA THR A 92 -2.30 -20.00 5.71
C THR A 92 -3.14 -18.79 5.36
N ASP A 93 -4.31 -18.69 5.98
CA ASP A 93 -5.15 -17.50 5.92
C ASP A 93 -5.53 -17.04 7.32
N ILE A 94 -5.66 -15.72 7.51
CA ILE A 94 -6.15 -15.12 8.75
C ILE A 94 -7.37 -14.28 8.40
N THR A 95 -8.53 -14.80 8.74
CA THR A 95 -9.82 -14.16 8.52
C THR A 95 -10.32 -13.50 9.81
N TYR A 96 -10.91 -12.31 9.69
CA TYR A 96 -11.54 -11.61 10.80
C TYR A 96 -13.00 -12.00 10.93
N LEU A 97 -13.38 -12.47 12.12
CA LEU A 97 -14.76 -12.78 12.47
C LEU A 97 -15.30 -11.67 13.36
N PHE A 98 -16.32 -10.94 12.90
CA PHE A 98 -17.01 -9.93 13.69
C PHE A 98 -18.25 -10.55 14.32
N TYR A 99 -18.42 -10.38 15.62
CA TYR A 99 -19.57 -10.90 16.37
C TYR A 99 -20.14 -9.81 17.30
N GLY A 100 -21.25 -10.14 17.97
CA GLY A 100 -22.01 -9.20 18.80
C GLY A 100 -21.16 -8.37 19.78
N ASN A 101 -21.67 -7.18 20.12
CA ASN A 101 -20.99 -6.19 20.98
C ASN A 101 -19.69 -5.61 20.39
N ARG A 102 -19.60 -5.48 19.05
CA ARG A 102 -18.43 -4.91 18.34
C ARG A 102 -17.12 -5.66 18.62
N GLN A 103 -17.23 -6.94 18.94
CA GLN A 103 -16.08 -7.76 19.23
C GLN A 103 -15.53 -8.41 17.95
N LYS A 104 -14.24 -8.74 17.99
CA LYS A 104 -13.51 -9.29 16.86
C LYS A 104 -12.72 -10.51 17.31
N ALA A 105 -12.89 -11.61 16.58
CA ALA A 105 -12.04 -12.78 16.68
C ALA A 105 -11.20 -12.94 15.40
N TYR A 106 -10.08 -13.62 15.55
CA TYR A 106 -9.14 -13.94 14.49
C TYR A 106 -9.22 -15.45 14.25
N LEU A 107 -9.65 -15.84 13.05
CA LEU A 107 -9.64 -17.21 12.58
C LEU A 107 -8.39 -17.41 11.74
N SER A 108 -7.45 -18.17 12.28
CA SER A 108 -6.26 -18.61 11.56
C SER A 108 -6.51 -20.02 11.03
N THR A 109 -6.28 -20.28 9.74
CA THR A 109 -6.52 -21.58 9.10
C THR A 109 -5.31 -22.08 8.34
N PHE A 110 -5.03 -23.38 8.42
CA PHE A 110 -4.19 -24.12 7.49
C PHE A 110 -5.08 -24.82 6.47
N LYS A 111 -4.80 -24.57 5.18
CA LYS A 111 -5.52 -25.16 4.06
C LYS A 111 -4.54 -25.87 3.13
N ASP A 112 -4.88 -27.08 2.69
CA ASP A 112 -4.13 -27.74 1.63
C ASP A 112 -4.45 -27.10 0.27
N ALA A 113 -3.42 -26.75 -0.49
CA ALA A 113 -3.60 -26.07 -1.77
C ALA A 113 -4.17 -27.00 -2.85
N SER A 114 -3.90 -28.31 -2.76
CA SER A 114 -4.31 -29.31 -3.74
C SER A 114 -5.75 -29.75 -3.54
N THR A 115 -6.10 -30.21 -2.33
CA THR A 115 -7.45 -30.73 -2.02
C THR A 115 -8.45 -29.62 -1.66
N ASN A 116 -7.97 -28.42 -1.31
CA ASN A 116 -8.76 -27.34 -0.73
C ASN A 116 -9.36 -27.63 0.66
N GLU A 117 -8.92 -28.69 1.32
CA GLU A 117 -9.39 -29.03 2.67
C GLU A 117 -8.73 -28.16 3.74
N ILE A 118 -9.49 -27.85 4.78
CA ILE A 118 -8.98 -27.16 5.97
C ILE A 118 -8.39 -28.23 6.89
N LEU A 119 -7.08 -28.18 7.09
CA LEU A 119 -6.36 -29.16 7.90
C LEU A 119 -6.41 -28.82 9.40
N ALA A 120 -6.36 -27.52 9.71
CA ALA A 120 -6.42 -27.04 11.08
C ALA A 120 -6.92 -25.61 11.11
N TYR A 121 -7.59 -25.24 12.20
CA TYR A 121 -7.99 -23.86 12.45
C TYR A 121 -7.86 -23.51 13.94
N HIS A 122 -7.66 -22.23 14.21
CA HIS A 122 -7.58 -21.69 15.55
C HIS A 122 -8.32 -20.35 15.60
N VAL A 123 -9.17 -20.18 16.61
CA VAL A 123 -9.94 -18.95 16.82
C VAL A 123 -9.49 -18.30 18.12
N SER A 124 -9.03 -17.07 18.05
CA SER A 124 -8.57 -16.31 19.22
C SER A 124 -9.07 -14.87 19.20
N ALA A 125 -9.24 -14.27 20.38
CA ALA A 125 -9.54 -12.85 20.52
C ALA A 125 -8.33 -11.96 20.17
N LEU A 126 -7.12 -12.51 20.24
CA LEU A 126 -5.87 -11.83 19.88
C LEU A 126 -5.36 -12.31 18.52
N HIS A 127 -4.66 -11.44 17.80
CA HIS A 127 -4.01 -11.81 16.55
C HIS A 127 -2.86 -12.77 16.83
N GLN A 128 -3.11 -14.06 16.59
CA GLN A 128 -2.11 -15.12 16.73
C GLN A 128 -2.11 -15.98 15.46
N PRO A 129 -1.05 -15.93 14.63
CA PRO A 129 -0.89 -16.90 13.57
C PRO A 129 -0.66 -18.28 14.19
N ILE A 130 -1.25 -19.33 13.61
CA ILE A 130 -0.90 -20.69 14.02
C ILE A 130 0.55 -20.91 13.60
N GLN A 131 1.44 -21.01 14.59
CA GLN A 131 2.82 -21.36 14.35
C GLN A 131 2.87 -22.86 14.04
N LYS A 132 3.67 -23.26 13.03
CA LYS A 132 4.05 -24.66 12.92
C LYS A 132 4.74 -25.02 14.24
N GLN A 133 4.16 -25.93 15.02
CA GLN A 133 4.93 -26.61 16.06
C GLN A 133 6.05 -27.36 15.33
N GLN A 134 7.29 -26.87 15.43
CA GLN A 134 8.46 -27.74 15.30
C GLN A 134 8.39 -28.67 16.52
N ASN A 135 7.75 -29.82 16.38
CA ASN A 135 7.89 -30.99 17.25
C ASN A 135 7.10 -32.16 16.64
N LEU A 136 7.75 -32.88 15.72
CA LEU A 136 7.59 -34.32 15.61
C LEU A 136 8.98 -34.91 15.79
N HIS A 137 9.38 -35.05 17.06
CA HIS A 137 10.13 -36.24 17.44
C HIS A 137 9.22 -37.43 17.11
N MET A 138 9.55 -38.18 16.07
CA MET A 138 9.07 -39.55 15.94
C MET A 138 10.30 -40.43 16.09
N GLU A 139 10.42 -40.96 17.30
CA GLU A 139 11.15 -42.19 17.56
C GLU A 139 10.60 -43.28 16.63
N SER A 140 11.51 -43.88 15.87
CA SER A 140 11.62 -45.32 15.63
C SER A 140 13.01 -45.59 15.04
#